data_AF-A0A1Y5MLX8-F1
#
_entry.id   AF-A0A1Y5MLX8-F1
#
_cell.length_a   1.000
_cell.length_b   1.000
_cell.length_c   1.000
_cell.angle_alpha   90.00
_cell.angle_beta   90.00
_cell.angle_gamma   90.00
#
_symmetry.space_group_name_H-M   'P 1'
#
loop_
_entity.id
_entity.type
_entity.pdbx_description
1 polymer ?
#
loop_
_entity_poly.entity_id
_entity_poly.type
_entity_poly.pdbx_seq_one_letter_code
_entity_poly.pdbx_strand_id
1 'polypeptide(L)'
;PVDTNEKADGNPDKGIVKGHSDEPNAPVVVTKDGKTIGTGTTDDKGNFEVTTDPIKPGDKVTVEVTDKAGNTGKGDGTAGNTVYTDTTPPTV
;
A
#
# COMPACT_ATOMS: atom_id res chain seq x y z
N PRO A 1 -1.46 3.95 -6.11
CA PRO A 1 -0.79 5.27 -5.95
C PRO A 1 -1.81 6.37 -5.64
N VAL A 2 -1.50 7.31 -4.75
CA VAL A 2 -2.38 8.44 -4.42
C VAL A 2 -1.60 9.75 -4.44
N ASP A 3 -2.08 10.70 -5.23
CA ASP A 3 -1.61 12.08 -5.32
C ASP A 3 -2.59 12.96 -4.52
N THR A 4 -2.07 13.59 -3.47
CA THR A 4 -2.79 14.32 -2.41
C THR A 4 -2.36 15.77 -2.26
N ASN A 5 -1.31 16.19 -2.96
CA ASN A 5 -0.81 17.55 -2.86
C ASN A 5 -1.80 18.55 -3.50
N GLU A 6 -1.71 19.84 -3.13
CA GLU A 6 -2.63 20.90 -3.60
C GLU A 6 -2.55 21.19 -5.11
N LYS A 7 -1.72 20.46 -5.86
CA LYS A 7 -1.62 20.57 -7.30
C LYS A 7 -1.42 19.19 -7.88
N ALA A 8 -2.47 18.55 -8.38
CA ALA A 8 -2.38 17.30 -9.14
C ALA A 8 -1.24 17.35 -10.18
N ASP A 9 -0.07 16.83 -9.81
CA ASP A 9 1.18 16.93 -10.58
C ASP A 9 1.57 15.59 -11.21
N GLY A 10 0.81 14.54 -10.90
CA GLY A 10 1.06 13.21 -11.39
C GLY A 10 2.07 12.44 -10.56
N ASN A 11 2.59 13.03 -9.47
CA ASN A 11 3.51 12.40 -8.55
C ASN A 11 2.75 11.93 -7.31
N PRO A 12 2.59 10.62 -7.11
CA PRO A 12 1.94 10.10 -5.91
C PRO A 12 2.72 10.46 -4.65
N ASP A 13 2.05 10.97 -3.62
CA ASP A 13 2.63 11.24 -2.29
C ASP A 13 2.65 9.99 -1.40
N LYS A 14 1.80 9.01 -1.71
CA LYS A 14 1.73 7.75 -0.97
C LYS A 14 1.22 6.59 -1.82
N GLY A 15 1.48 5.39 -1.34
CA GLY A 15 0.79 4.19 -1.80
C GLY A 15 -0.29 3.74 -0.82
N ILE A 16 -1.28 3.02 -1.36
CA ILE A 16 -2.27 2.30 -0.56
C ILE A 16 -2.26 0.87 -1.10
N VAL A 17 -1.94 -0.08 -0.23
CA VAL A 17 -1.96 -1.51 -0.54
C VAL A 17 -3.08 -2.15 0.27
N LYS A 18 -4.03 -2.76 -0.43
CA LYS A 18 -5.16 -3.47 0.17
C LYS A 18 -5.06 -4.94 -0.17
N GLY A 19 -5.51 -5.79 0.74
CA GLY A 19 -5.57 -7.22 0.50
C GLY A 19 -6.26 -7.96 1.63
N HIS A 20 -6.18 -9.28 1.52
CA HIS A 20 -6.74 -10.22 2.48
C HIS A 20 -5.72 -11.33 2.76
N SER A 21 -5.70 -11.81 3.99
CA SER A 21 -4.91 -12.94 4.46
C SER A 21 -5.76 -13.80 5.39
N ASP A 22 -5.53 -15.11 5.41
CA ASP A 22 -6.20 -16.03 6.35
C ASP A 22 -5.72 -15.88 7.80
N GLU A 23 -4.75 -14.98 8.05
CA GLU A 23 -4.17 -14.72 9.36
C GLU A 23 -4.76 -13.44 9.98
N PRO A 24 -5.74 -13.53 10.91
CA PRO A 24 -6.34 -12.36 11.55
C PRO A 24 -5.43 -11.77 12.63
N ASN A 25 -5.44 -10.44 12.76
CA ASN A 25 -4.58 -9.66 13.68
C ASN A 25 -3.09 -9.98 13.53
N ALA A 26 -2.65 -10.21 12.30
CA ALA A 26 -1.28 -10.57 11.94
C ALA A 26 -0.51 -9.37 11.38
N PRO A 27 0.77 -9.20 11.71
CA PRO A 27 1.61 -8.15 11.14
C PRO A 27 1.73 -8.30 9.62
N VAL A 28 1.61 -7.17 8.92
CA VAL A 28 1.76 -7.04 7.47
C VAL A 28 2.96 -6.15 7.18
N VAL A 29 3.86 -6.63 6.31
CA VAL A 29 5.00 -5.85 5.82
C VAL A 29 4.88 -5.72 4.31
N VAL A 30 4.98 -4.49 3.81
CA VAL A 30 4.97 -4.20 2.39
C VAL A 30 6.37 -3.76 1.97
N THR A 31 6.93 -4.46 0.98
CA THR A 31 8.24 -4.16 0.41
C THR A 31 8.16 -3.85 -1.07
N LYS A 32 9.09 -3.01 -1.53
CA LYS A 32 9.36 -2.73 -2.94
C LYS A 32 10.86 -2.81 -3.16
N ASP A 33 11.29 -3.57 -4.17
CA ASP A 33 12.71 -3.77 -4.49
C ASP A 33 13.56 -4.20 -3.26
N GLY A 34 12.98 -5.03 -2.38
CA GLY A 34 13.62 -5.51 -1.16
C GLY A 34 13.66 -4.52 0.00
N LYS A 35 13.12 -3.30 -0.16
CA LYS A 35 13.01 -2.29 0.90
C LYS A 35 11.59 -2.21 1.43
N THR A 36 11.44 -2.18 2.76
CA THR A 36 10.16 -1.90 3.42
C THR A 36 9.70 -0.48 3.10
N ILE A 37 8.47 -0.37 2.59
CA ILE A 37 7.79 0.88 2.26
C ILE A 37 6.53 1.11 3.09
N GLY A 38 6.06 0.11 3.84
CA GLY A 38 4.94 0.27 4.74
C GLY A 38 4.76 -0.95 5.63
N THR A 39 4.09 -0.75 6.75
CA THR A 39 3.73 -1.82 7.69
C THR A 39 2.31 -1.61 8.19
N GLY A 40 1.66 -2.69 8.60
CA GLY A 40 0.33 -2.65 9.18
C GLY A 40 -0.03 -3.96 9.83
N THR A 41 -1.33 -4.20 9.97
CA THR A 41 -1.86 -5.41 10.59
C THR A 41 -3.16 -5.77 9.88
N THR A 42 -3.44 -7.06 9.74
CA THR A 42 -4.76 -7.53 9.31
C THR A 42 -5.79 -7.28 10.42
N ASP A 43 -7.03 -7.04 10.04
CA ASP A 43 -8.15 -6.96 10.97
C ASP A 43 -8.58 -8.36 11.47
N ASP A 44 -9.61 -8.42 12.32
CA ASP A 44 -10.18 -9.67 12.84
C ASP A 44 -10.71 -10.61 11.74
N LYS A 45 -10.89 -10.11 10.52
CA LYS A 45 -11.36 -10.83 9.35
C LYS A 45 -10.24 -11.06 8.33
N GLY A 46 -8.99 -10.72 8.64
CA GLY A 46 -7.86 -10.92 7.73
C GLY A 46 -7.67 -9.83 6.67
N ASN A 47 -8.51 -8.79 6.63
CA ASN A 47 -8.36 -7.70 5.66
C ASN A 47 -7.33 -6.70 6.14
N PHE A 48 -6.61 -6.07 5.21
CA PHE A 48 -5.67 -5.01 5.54
C PHE A 48 -5.70 -3.88 4.52
N GLU A 49 -5.39 -2.68 5.00
CA GLU A 49 -5.10 -1.50 4.20
C GLU A 49 -3.86 -0.83 4.78
N VAL A 50 -2.76 -0.89 4.04
CA VAL A 50 -1.47 -0.33 4.45
C VAL A 50 -1.18 0.91 3.63
N THR A 51 -0.95 2.03 4.32
CA THR A 51 -0.36 3.21 3.70
C THR A 51 1.15 3.00 3.58
N THR A 52 1.71 3.31 2.42
CA THR A 52 3.13 3.13 2.13
C THR A 52 3.77 4.44 1.69
N ASP A 53 5.10 4.47 1.68
CA ASP A 53 5.87 5.41 0.87
C ASP A 53 5.33 5.47 -0.57
N PRO A 54 5.56 6.58 -1.30
CA PRO A 54 5.20 6.74 -2.70
C PRO A 54 5.51 5.51 -3.57
N ILE A 55 4.50 5.04 -4.29
CA ILE A 55 4.62 4.06 -5.36
C ILE A 55 4.06 4.67 -6.64
N LYS A 56 4.66 4.37 -7.79
CA LYS A 56 4.22 4.81 -9.12
C LYS A 56 3.39 3.72 -9.81
N PRO A 57 2.54 4.07 -10.80
CA PRO A 57 1.87 3.07 -11.62
C PRO A 57 2.87 2.07 -12.23
N GLY A 58 2.55 0.79 -12.16
CA GLY A 58 3.39 -0.31 -12.64
C GLY A 58 4.48 -0.78 -11.66
N ASP A 59 4.69 -0.10 -10.54
CA ASP A 59 5.59 -0.60 -9.49
C ASP A 59 5.10 -1.95 -8.96
N LYS A 60 6.03 -2.89 -8.78
CA LYS A 60 5.76 -4.17 -8.11
C LYS A 60 6.01 -4.04 -6.63
N VAL A 61 5.09 -4.55 -5.84
CA VAL A 61 5.22 -4.65 -4.38
C VAL A 61 5.07 -6.10 -3.95
N THR A 62 5.70 -6.43 -2.83
CA THR A 62 5.55 -7.69 -2.12
C THR A 62 4.90 -7.40 -0.79
N VAL A 63 3.94 -8.22 -0.40
CA VAL A 63 3.31 -8.20 0.91
C VAL A 63 3.66 -9.49 1.63
N GLU A 64 4.10 -9.36 2.86
CA GLU A 64 4.39 -10.48 3.75
C GLU A 64 3.48 -10.38 4.97
N VAL A 65 2.87 -11.51 5.35
CA VAL A 65 2.03 -11.63 6.55
C VAL A 65 2.59 -12.75 7.40
N THR A 66 2.87 -12.46 8.67
CA THR A 66 3.45 -13.45 9.60
C THR A 66 2.43 -13.87 10.64
N ASP A 67 2.17 -15.17 10.75
CA ASP A 67 1.26 -15.72 11.74
C ASP A 67 1.81 -15.62 13.18
N LYS A 68 0.99 -15.97 14.18
CA LYS A 68 1.42 -15.96 15.59
C LYS A 68 2.51 -16.99 15.92
N ALA A 69 2.65 -18.03 15.10
CA ALA A 69 3.67 -19.07 15.25
C ALA A 69 5.01 -18.69 14.58
N GLY A 70 5.04 -17.58 13.82
CA GLY A 70 6.22 -17.08 13.11
C GLY A 70 6.34 -17.56 11.67
N ASN A 71 5.32 -18.19 11.07
CA ASN A 71 5.35 -18.55 9.65
C ASN A 71 4.94 -17.36 8.79
N THR A 72 5.64 -17.13 7.69
CA THR A 72 5.39 -16.00 6.79
C THR A 72 4.80 -16.46 5.46
N GLY A 73 3.63 -15.93 5.11
CA GLY A 73 3.04 -15.99 3.77
C GLY A 73 3.43 -14.77 2.94
N LYS A 74 3.51 -14.95 1.61
CA LYS A 74 3.92 -13.90 0.65
C LYS A 74 2.88 -13.74 -0.45
N GLY A 75 2.57 -12.49 -0.80
CA GLY A 75 1.78 -12.11 -1.97
C GLY A 75 2.47 -11.01 -2.77
N ASP A 76 2.20 -10.95 -4.07
CA ASP A 76 2.67 -9.88 -4.94
C ASP A 76 1.52 -8.99 -5.45
N GLY A 77 1.83 -7.73 -5.70
CA GLY A 77 0.88 -6.76 -6.23
C GLY A 77 1.55 -5.83 -7.23
N THR A 78 0.78 -5.32 -8.18
CA THR A 78 1.22 -4.27 -9.11
C THR A 78 0.39 -3.02 -8.88
N ALA A 79 1.05 -1.89 -8.70
CA ALA A 79 0.39 -0.61 -8.50
C ALA A 79 -0.40 -0.20 -9.75
N GLY A 80 -1.71 0.05 -9.57
CA GLY A 80 -2.58 0.57 -10.62
C GLY A 80 -2.35 2.07 -10.91
N ASN A 81 -3.31 2.69 -11.60
CA ASN A 81 -3.27 4.12 -11.91
C ASN A 81 -3.21 4.99 -10.64
N THR A 82 -2.67 6.19 -10.79
CA THR A 82 -2.69 7.21 -9.73
C THR A 82 -4.11 7.72 -9.51
N VAL A 83 -4.53 7.71 -8.25
CA VAL A 83 -5.76 8.37 -7.81
C VAL A 83 -5.41 9.80 -7.42
N TYR A 84 -6.07 10.76 -8.04
CA TYR A 84 -5.93 12.19 -7.73
C TYR A 84 -7.02 12.57 -6.74
N THR A 85 -6.62 13.14 -5.61
CA THR A 85 -7.56 13.59 -4.55
C THR A 85 -7.62 15.10 -4.41
N ASP A 86 -6.81 15.82 -5.19
CA ASP A 86 -6.88 17.26 -5.31
C ASP A 86 -8.24 17.69 -5.87
N THR A 87 -8.99 18.45 -5.07
CA THR A 87 -10.25 19.09 -5.46
C THR A 87 -10.11 20.60 -5.63
N THR A 88 -8.89 21.14 -5.55
CA THR A 88 -8.67 22.57 -5.69
C THR A 88 -8.79 22.96 -7.16
N PRO A 89 -9.58 24.01 -7.49
CA PRO A 89 -9.66 24.49 -8.86
C PRO A 89 -8.31 25.05 -9.33
N PRO A 90 -7.97 24.94 -10.62
CA PRO A 90 -6.77 25.59 -11.16
C PRO A 90 -6.83 27.10 -10.89
N THR A 91 -5.77 27.64 -10.29
CA THR A 91 -5.59 29.08 -10.14
C THR A 91 -5.30 29.70 -11.51
N VAL A 92 -6.09 30.72 -11.86
CA VAL A 92 -5.99 31.49 -13.12
C VAL A 92 -4.85 32.49 -13.12
#